data_AF-R3KMA6-F1
#
_entry.id   AF-R3KMA6-F1
#
_cell.length_a   1.000
_cell.length_b   1.000
_cell.length_c   1.000
_cell.angle_alpha   90.00
_cell.angle_beta   90.00
_cell.angle_gamma   90.00
#
_symmetry.space_group_name_H-M   'P 1'
#
loop_
_entity.id
_entity.type
_entity.pdbx_description
1 polymer ?
#
loop_
_entity_poly.entity_id
_entity_poly.type
_entity_poly.pdbx_seq_one_letter_code
_entity_poly.pdbx_strand_id
1 'polypeptide(L)'
;MDNIVDYVVIIAVIAFQTFAGRIGNRYLGAILPIVFLGFVLYFLVSGNLSLSFKDIVMPVIGTISLICIYAGGEEYRNKKIRKELEKMKAKDLSKK
;
A
#
# COMPACT_ATOMS: atom_id res chain seq x y z
N MET A 1 -0.40 27.49 -7.06
CA MET A 1 -0.24 26.52 -8.16
C MET A 1 -0.31 25.14 -7.52
N ASP A 2 -1.42 24.84 -6.84
CA ASP A 2 -1.36 23.96 -5.66
C ASP A 2 -2.06 22.62 -5.85
N ASN A 3 -3.15 22.54 -6.59
CA ASN A 3 -3.92 21.27 -6.64
C ASN A 3 -3.29 20.21 -7.56
N ILE A 4 -2.62 20.64 -8.64
CA ILE A 4 -2.09 19.69 -9.65
C ILE A 4 -0.94 18.87 -9.07
N VAL A 5 -0.04 19.50 -8.31
CA VAL A 5 1.10 18.83 -7.69
C VAL A 5 0.61 17.79 -6.68
N ASP A 6 -0.37 18.15 -5.85
CA ASP A 6 -0.96 17.24 -4.87
C ASP A 6 -1.58 16.01 -5.53
N TYR A 7 -2.35 16.18 -6.60
CA TYR A 7 -2.92 15.05 -7.33
C TYR A 7 -1.85 14.15 -7.95
N VAL A 8 -0.79 14.73 -8.52
CA VAL A 8 0.32 13.96 -9.10
C VAL A 8 1.03 13.14 -8.02
N VAL A 9 1.27 13.72 -6.84
CA VAL A 9 1.88 13.01 -5.71
C VAL A 9 0.99 11.85 -5.25
N ILE A 10 -0.32 12.08 -5.11
CA ILE A 10 -1.27 11.03 -4.71
C ILE A 10 -1.26 9.88 -5.74
N ILE A 11 -1.33 10.19 -7.04
CA ILE A 11 -1.29 9.19 -8.10
C ILE A 11 0.03 8.42 -8.08
N ALA A 12 1.16 9.10 -7.89
CA ALA A 12 2.48 8.48 -7.81
C ALA A 12 2.58 7.52 -6.61
N VAL A 13 2.05 7.93 -5.45
CA VAL A 13 2.02 7.10 -4.23
C VAL A 13 1.18 5.84 -4.45
N ILE A 14 -0.03 5.98 -5.02
CA ILE A 14 -0.90 4.83 -5.30
C ILE A 14 -0.25 3.89 -6.32
N ALA A 15 0.36 4.45 -7.37
CA ALA A 15 1.04 3.67 -8.40
C ALA A 15 2.23 2.90 -7.80
N PHE A 16 3.05 3.55 -6.98
CA PHE A 16 4.18 2.91 -6.30
C PHE A 16 3.72 1.79 -5.36
N GLN A 17 2.71 2.04 -4.52
CA GLN A 17 2.18 1.05 -3.59
C GLN A 17 1.58 -0.17 -4.32
N THR A 18 0.81 0.08 -5.37
CA THR A 18 0.21 -0.99 -6.20
C THR A 18 1.30 -1.79 -6.91
N PHE A 19 2.34 -1.12 -7.42
CA PHE A 19 3.47 -1.76 -8.08
C PHE A 19 4.30 -2.61 -7.10
N ALA A 20 4.59 -2.08 -5.91
CA ALA A 20 5.24 -2.82 -4.84
C ALA A 20 4.45 -4.07 -4.44
N GLY A 21 3.12 -3.97 -4.33
CA GLY A 21 2.23 -5.11 -4.10
C GLY A 21 2.26 -6.14 -5.24
N ARG A 22 2.31 -5.68 -6.50
CA ARG A 22 2.38 -6.56 -7.67
C ARG A 22 3.73 -7.26 -7.83
N ILE A 23 4.84 -6.62 -7.48
CA ILE A 23 6.14 -7.30 -7.31
C ILE A 23 6.06 -8.26 -6.12
N GLY A 24 5.27 -7.87 -5.12
CA GLY A 24 5.06 -8.47 -3.81
C GLY A 24 6.35 -8.68 -3.04
N ASN A 25 7.18 -7.64 -3.09
CA ASN A 25 8.25 -7.41 -2.15
C ASN A 25 7.68 -6.64 -0.96
N ARG A 26 7.56 -7.33 0.18
CA ARG A 26 6.98 -6.78 1.41
C ARG A 26 7.74 -5.57 1.94
N TYR A 27 9.05 -5.49 1.71
CA TYR A 27 9.88 -4.37 2.15
C TYR A 27 9.56 -3.10 1.37
N LEU A 28 9.35 -3.21 0.05
CA LEU A 28 8.99 -2.05 -0.79
C LEU A 28 7.60 -1.49 -0.46
N GLY A 29 6.65 -2.37 -0.12
CA GLY A 29 5.33 -1.96 0.34
C GLY A 29 5.34 -1.24 1.68
N ALA A 30 6.23 -1.67 2.59
CA ALA A 30 6.33 -1.14 3.94
C ALA A 30 7.13 0.17 4.05
N ILE A 31 8.03 0.46 3.11
CA ILE A 31 8.87 1.68 3.12
C ILE A 31 8.03 2.95 3.29
N LEU A 32 6.99 3.13 2.46
CA LEU A 32 6.18 4.35 2.47
C LEU A 32 5.35 4.50 3.77
N PRO A 33 4.64 3.46 4.26
CA PRO A 33 3.98 3.48 5.56
C PRO A 33 4.94 3.81 6.72
N ILE A 34 6.15 3.23 6.71
CA ILE A 34 7.16 3.47 7.76
C ILE A 34 7.66 4.91 7.71
N VAL A 35 7.99 5.43 6.53
CA VAL A 35 8.43 6.81 6.35
C VAL A 35 7.32 7.78 6.78
N PHE A 36 6.07 7.50 6.40
CA PHE A 36 4.90 8.28 6.80
C PHE A 36 4.73 8.30 8.33
N LEU A 37 4.82 7.14 9.00
CA LEU A 37 4.80 7.06 10.46
C LEU A 37 5.95 7.84 11.11
N GLY A 38 7.15 7.80 10.52
CA GLY A 38 8.30 8.58 10.97
C GLY A 38 8.01 10.09 10.94
N PHE A 39 7.39 10.60 9.86
CA PHE A 39 6.97 11.99 9.79
C PHE A 39 5.91 12.32 10.85
N VAL A 40 4.92 11.46 11.05
CA VAL A 40 3.88 11.66 12.07
C VAL A 40 4.48 11.76 13.47
N LEU A 41 5.40 10.85 13.81
CA LEU A 41 6.12 10.88 15.09
C LEU A 41 6.98 12.14 15.23
N TYR A 42 7.66 12.56 14.16
CA TYR A 42 8.45 13.78 14.16
C TYR A 42 7.59 15.02 14.44
N PHE A 43 6.43 15.15 13.78
CA PHE A 43 5.51 16.26 14.03
C PHE A 43 4.90 16.23 15.44
N LEU A 44 4.65 15.04 15.97
CA LEU A 44 4.16 14.84 17.33
C LEU A 44 5.19 15.29 18.38
N VAL A 45 6.46 14.87 18.23
CA VAL A 45 7.54 15.28 19.14
C VAL A 45 7.89 16.76 19.00
N SER A 46 7.76 17.31 17.80
CA SER A 46 8.01 18.74 17.54
C SER A 46 6.90 19.66 18.07
N GLY A 47 5.88 19.12 18.75
CA GLY A 47 4.75 19.90 19.29
C GLY A 47 3.88 20.57 18.23
N ASN A 48 4.04 20.19 16.96
CA ASN A 48 3.29 20.75 15.83
C ASN A 48 1.94 20.03 15.62
N LEU A 49 1.74 18.90 16.29
CA LEU A 49 0.48 18.15 16.33
C LEU A 49 -0.25 18.45 17.62
N SER A 50 -1.53 18.84 17.55
CA SER A 50 -2.38 18.86 18.73
C SER A 50 -2.83 17.43 19.05
N LEU A 51 -3.11 17.08 20.30
CA LEU A 51 -3.75 15.81 20.65
C LEU A 51 -5.25 15.81 20.31
N SER A 52 -5.61 16.50 19.23
CA SER A 52 -6.97 16.56 18.71
C SER A 52 -7.32 15.24 18.04
N PHE A 53 -8.60 14.87 18.08
CA PHE A 53 -9.10 13.66 17.44
C PHE A 53 -8.68 13.57 15.97
N LYS A 54 -8.71 14.69 15.24
CA LYS A 54 -8.31 14.76 13.83
C LYS A 54 -6.84 14.41 13.63
N ASP A 55 -5.98 14.91 14.50
CA ASP A 55 -4.52 14.77 14.39
C ASP A 55 -4.05 13.35 14.71
N ILE A 56 -4.84 12.59 15.48
CA ILE A 56 -4.60 11.16 15.73
C ILE A 56 -5.21 10.31 14.60
N VAL A 57 -6.44 10.63 14.16
CA VAL A 57 -7.19 9.79 13.22
C VAL A 57 -6.70 9.93 11.78
N MET A 58 -6.30 11.12 11.33
CA MET A 58 -5.78 11.35 9.98
C MET A 58 -4.55 10.47 9.67
N PRO A 59 -3.51 10.42 10.53
CA PRO A 59 -2.37 9.52 10.34
C PRO A 59 -2.76 8.04 10.31
N VAL A 60 -3.70 7.62 11.17
CA VAL A 60 -4.16 6.23 11.21
C VAL A 60 -4.83 5.85 9.89
N ILE A 61 -5.74 6.68 9.40
CA ILE A 61 -6.42 6.46 8.11
C ILE A 61 -5.41 6.45 6.96
N GLY A 62 -4.48 7.40 6.93
CA GLY A 62 -3.44 7.47 5.90
C GLY A 62 -2.57 6.21 5.86
N THR A 63 -2.14 5.73 7.02
CA THR A 63 -1.32 4.52 7.14
C THR A 63 -2.09 3.28 6.71
N ILE A 64 -3.34 3.12 7.17
CA ILE A 64 -4.22 2.00 6.76
C ILE A 64 -4.44 2.03 5.26
N SER A 65 -4.69 3.21 4.68
CA SER A 65 -4.91 3.36 3.24
C SER A 65 -3.71 2.89 2.43
N LEU A 66 -2.48 3.27 2.83
CA LEU A 66 -1.25 2.81 2.18
C LEU A 66 -1.11 1.28 2.23
N ILE A 67 -1.38 0.67 3.39
CA ILE A 67 -1.34 -0.79 3.58
C ILE A 67 -2.40 -1.48 2.72
N CYS A 68 -3.62 -0.94 2.66
CA CYS A 68 -4.70 -1.48 1.85
C CYS A 68 -4.38 -1.45 0.34
N ILE A 69 -3.78 -0.37 -0.16
CA ILE A 69 -3.37 -0.27 -1.57
C ILE A 69 -2.32 -1.34 -1.91
N TYR A 70 -1.31 -1.50 -1.05
CA TYR A 70 -0.32 -2.56 -1.19
C TYR A 70 -0.96 -3.95 -1.18
N ALA A 71 -1.82 -4.23 -0.20
CA ALA A 71 -2.50 -5.51 -0.04
C ALA A 71 -3.36 -5.84 -1.26
N GLY A 72 -4.05 -4.85 -1.85
CA GLY A 72 -4.80 -5.04 -3.10
C GLY A 72 -3.90 -5.45 -4.28
N GLY A 73 -2.71 -4.84 -4.39
CA GLY A 73 -1.70 -5.22 -5.39
C GLY A 73 -1.17 -6.64 -5.18
N GLU A 74 -0.88 -7.02 -3.94
CA GLU A 74 -0.43 -8.37 -3.58
C GLU A 74 -1.50 -9.43 -3.83
N GLU A 75 -2.75 -9.15 -3.45
CA GLU A 75 -3.86 -10.07 -3.66
C GLU A 75 -4.10 -10.32 -5.15
N TYR A 76 -3.97 -9.29 -6.00
CA TYR A 76 -4.05 -9.44 -7.45
C TYR A 76 -3.00 -10.43 -7.98
N ARG A 77 -1.75 -10.31 -7.52
CA ARG A 77 -0.67 -11.24 -7.89
C ARG A 77 -1.00 -12.66 -7.43
N ASN A 78 -1.43 -12.81 -6.19
CA ASN A 78 -1.74 -14.13 -5.59
C ASN A 78 -2.92 -14.80 -6.30
N LYS A 79 -3.96 -14.04 -6.69
CA LYS A 79 -5.07 -14.53 -7.52
C LYS A 79 -4.58 -15.02 -8.89
N LYS A 80 -3.67 -14.29 -9.54
CA LYS A 80 -3.10 -14.70 -10.82
C LYS A 80 -2.31 -16.00 -10.69
N ILE A 81 -1.45 -16.12 -9.68
CA ILE A 81 -0.67 -17.33 -9.41
C ILE A 81 -1.60 -18.53 -9.15
N ARG A 82 -2.63 -18.35 -8.31
CA ARG A 82 -3.60 -19.41 -8.00
C ARG A 82 -4.33 -19.89 -9.25
N LYS A 83 -4.75 -18.96 -10.12
CA LYS A 83 -5.42 -19.29 -11.39
C LYS A 83 -4.51 -20.09 -12.34
N GLU A 84 -3.22 -19.76 -12.41
CA GLU A 84 -2.27 -20.54 -13.21
C GLU A 84 -2.00 -21.93 -12.61
N LEU A 85 -1.91 -22.04 -11.28
CA LEU A 85 -1.80 -23.34 -10.59
C LEU A 85 -3.01 -24.23 -10.82
N GLU A 86 -4.22 -23.68 -10.79
CA GLU A 86 -5.46 -24.43 -11.08
C GLU A 86 -5.49 -24.96 -12.52
N LYS A 87 -5.02 -24.16 -13.50
CA LYS A 87 -4.90 -24.62 -14.89
C LYS A 87 -3.90 -25.77 -15.04
N MET A 88 -2.78 -25.72 -14.32
CA MET A 88 -1.78 -26.79 -14.33
C MET A 88 -2.38 -28.08 -13.74
N LYS A 89 -3.05 -27.99 -12.58
CA LYS A 89 -3.73 -29.13 -11.95
C LYS A 89 -4.79 -29.75 -12.85
N ALA A 90 -5.60 -28.94 -13.53
CA ALA A 90 -6.64 -29.42 -14.45
C ALA A 90 -6.04 -30.16 -15.66
N LYS A 91 -4.92 -29.67 -16.22
CA LYS A 91 -4.20 -30.36 -17.30
C LYS A 91 -3.62 -31.70 -16.85
N ASP A 92 -3.05 -31.76 -15.64
CA ASP A 92 -2.49 -33.00 -15.10
C ASP A 92 -3.57 -34.05 -14.84
N LEU A 93 -4.73 -33.65 -14.33
CA LEU A 93 -5.88 -34.53 -14.12
C LEU A 93 -6.49 -35.03 -15.44
N SER A 94 -6.50 -34.20 -16.49
CA SER A 94 -7.00 -34.58 -17.81
C SER A 94 -6.07 -35.53 -18.59
N LYS A 95 -4.82 -35.68 -18.16
CA LYS A 95 -3.80 -36.51 -18.82
C LYS A 95 -3.68 -37.92 -18.22
N LYS A 96 -4.46 -38.22 -17.18
CA LYS A 96 -4.49 -39.48 -16.44
C LYS A 96 -5.75 -40.26 -16.81
#